data_AF-A0AA96JTM7-F1
#
_entry.id   AF-A0AA96JTM7-F1
#
_cell.length_a   1.000
_cell.length_b   1.000
_cell.length_c   1.000
_cell.angle_alpha   90.00
_cell.angle_beta   90.00
_cell.angle_gamma   90.00
#
_symmetry.space_group_name_H-M   'P 1'
#
loop_
_entity.id
_entity.type
_entity.pdbx_description
1 polymer ?
#
loop_
_entity_poly.entity_id
_entity_poly.type
_entity_poly.pdbx_seq_one_letter_code
_entity_poly.pdbx_strand_id
1 'polypeptide(L)'
;MSRPDQSITYLKDHGYCVVRLPRSDMRPLQTLIHAGKKDLQRSGELRDIMLTGNNPLPDISVDNAAPLEISGKESSSTKLEIGLNILGNIIAALGGSKLSASAGFNRAKSLVFKFENVMEDHADINLLDQYLTTASIKADQRSVTNALIDDKVYVINSTIKTTTFTIMAKADNQAETTLDIPVIQQVASGSLRVDTSKANEGIVSYKGSTSVVFGFQAVQLIYNDATKTYTAINPLDSGQMAAKDAGSIAPNYLSLDEGVFFRVHD
;
A
#
# COMPACT_ATOMS: atom_id res chain seq x y z
N MET A 1 -2.68 -20.00 18.18
CA MET A 1 -2.81 -19.77 16.72
C MET A 1 -3.03 -18.27 16.51
N SER A 2 -2.20 -17.59 15.72
CA SER A 2 -2.39 -16.17 15.40
C SER A 2 -3.56 -16.03 14.41
N ARG A 3 -4.50 -15.11 14.67
CA ARG A 3 -5.62 -14.84 13.76
C ARG A 3 -5.11 -13.98 12.59
N PRO A 4 -5.51 -14.25 11.33
CA PRO A 4 -5.18 -13.39 10.21
C PRO A 4 -5.66 -11.96 10.47
N ASP A 5 -4.87 -10.99 10.02
CA ASP A 5 -5.24 -9.59 10.19
C ASP A 5 -6.50 -9.23 9.39
N GLN A 6 -7.39 -8.46 10.01
CA GLN A 6 -8.65 -8.09 9.40
C GLN A 6 -8.48 -7.15 8.21
N SER A 7 -7.50 -6.24 8.21
CA SER A 7 -7.27 -5.35 7.07
C SER A 7 -6.69 -6.08 5.87
N ILE A 8 -5.76 -7.03 6.07
CA ILE A 8 -5.25 -7.89 4.98
C ILE A 8 -6.33 -8.83 4.46
N THR A 9 -7.07 -9.48 5.37
CA THR A 9 -8.18 -10.36 4.97
C THR A 9 -9.19 -9.56 4.15
N TYR A 10 -9.50 -8.36 4.61
CA TYR A 10 -10.44 -7.48 3.95
C TYR A 10 -9.98 -7.00 2.57
N LEU A 11 -8.73 -6.52 2.44
CA LEU A 11 -8.17 -6.13 1.14
C LEU A 11 -8.16 -7.30 0.17
N LYS A 12 -7.77 -8.48 0.64
CA LYS A 12 -7.81 -9.70 -0.14
C LYS A 12 -9.23 -10.03 -0.60
N ASP A 13 -10.21 -9.98 0.29
CA ASP A 13 -11.63 -10.27 -0.02
C ASP A 13 -12.19 -9.29 -1.07
N HIS A 14 -11.59 -8.11 -1.22
CA HIS A 14 -11.97 -7.08 -2.20
C HIS A 14 -11.03 -7.03 -3.42
N GLY A 15 -10.19 -8.04 -3.59
CA GLY A 15 -9.36 -8.17 -4.79
C GLY A 15 -8.04 -7.39 -4.75
N TYR A 16 -7.60 -6.85 -3.61
CA TYR A 16 -6.38 -6.06 -3.48
C TYR A 16 -5.22 -6.81 -2.81
N CYS A 17 -4.01 -6.50 -3.26
CA CYS A 17 -2.76 -6.77 -2.57
C CYS A 17 -2.39 -5.62 -1.64
N VAL A 18 -1.54 -5.89 -0.65
CA VAL A 18 -1.19 -4.94 0.42
C VAL A 18 0.07 -4.16 0.06
N VAL A 19 0.07 -2.86 0.32
CA VAL A 19 1.32 -2.07 0.35
C VAL A 19 1.89 -2.11 1.76
N ARG A 20 3.06 -2.74 1.90
CA ARG A 20 3.71 -2.96 3.21
C ARG A 20 4.06 -1.70 3.96
N LEU A 21 4.23 -0.58 3.27
CA LEU A 21 4.46 0.72 3.87
C LEU A 21 3.64 1.70 3.04
N PRO A 22 2.49 2.18 3.56
CA PRO A 22 1.65 3.08 2.81
C PRO A 22 2.44 4.29 2.31
N ARG A 23 2.25 4.66 1.05
CA ARG A 23 3.08 5.64 0.34
C ARG A 23 2.29 6.47 -0.65
N SER A 24 2.73 7.69 -0.94
CA SER A 24 2.00 8.62 -1.81
C SER A 24 2.39 8.56 -3.29
N ASP A 25 3.50 7.89 -3.61
CA ASP A 25 4.11 7.86 -4.95
C ASP A 25 3.87 6.54 -5.70
N MET A 26 2.99 5.68 -5.17
CA MET A 26 2.52 4.48 -5.87
C MET A 26 1.32 4.83 -6.74
N ARG A 27 1.29 4.38 -7.99
CA ARG A 27 0.21 4.71 -8.95
C ARG A 27 0.04 3.62 -10.02
N PRO A 28 -1.11 3.57 -10.71
CA PRO A 28 -1.28 2.73 -11.88
C PRO A 28 -0.18 2.97 -12.93
N LEU A 29 0.11 1.93 -13.70
CA LEU A 29 1.14 1.84 -14.74
C LEU A 29 2.59 1.86 -14.23
N GLN A 30 2.80 1.82 -12.93
CA GLN A 30 4.10 1.50 -12.37
C GLN A 30 4.41 0.01 -12.48
N THR A 31 5.69 -0.30 -12.68
CA THR A 31 6.20 -1.67 -12.79
C THR A 31 6.78 -2.13 -11.46
N LEU A 32 6.49 -3.38 -11.14
CA LEU A 32 7.03 -4.09 -10.00
C LEU A 32 7.78 -5.33 -10.47
N ILE A 33 8.88 -5.67 -9.80
CA ILE A 33 9.65 -6.90 -10.01
C ILE A 33 9.55 -7.78 -8.78
N HIS A 34 9.33 -9.07 -8.99
CA HIS A 34 9.36 -10.08 -7.95
C HIS A 34 10.77 -10.20 -7.32
N ALA A 35 10.89 -9.88 -6.03
CA ALA A 35 12.16 -9.69 -5.33
C ALA A 35 12.33 -10.60 -4.08
N GLY A 36 11.57 -11.70 -3.99
CA GLY A 36 11.60 -12.66 -2.88
C GLY A 36 10.28 -13.41 -2.78
N LYS A 37 10.12 -14.35 -1.83
CA LYS A 37 8.98 -15.29 -1.79
C LYS A 37 7.61 -14.69 -2.14
N LYS A 38 7.26 -13.55 -1.53
CA LYS A 38 5.98 -12.87 -1.77
C LYS A 38 6.10 -11.35 -1.90
N ASP A 39 7.28 -10.88 -2.31
CA ASP A 39 7.62 -9.46 -2.33
C ASP A 39 7.72 -8.93 -3.75
N LEU A 40 7.02 -7.83 -4.00
CA LEU A 40 7.15 -7.03 -5.21
C LEU A 40 7.93 -5.75 -4.89
N GLN A 41 8.98 -5.50 -5.64
CA GLN A 41 9.79 -4.28 -5.51
C GLN A 41 9.52 -3.37 -6.70
N ARG A 42 9.34 -2.09 -6.44
CA ARG A 42 9.16 -1.11 -7.52
C ARG A 42 10.39 -1.06 -8.43
N SER A 43 10.13 -1.09 -9.74
CA SER A 43 11.16 -1.03 -10.78
C SER A 43 11.10 0.24 -11.63
N GLY A 44 9.98 0.98 -11.63
CA GLY A 44 9.84 2.22 -12.40
C GLY A 44 8.44 2.36 -13.00
N GLU A 45 8.35 3.01 -14.16
CA GLU A 45 7.10 3.19 -14.90
C GLU A 45 7.06 2.27 -16.14
N LEU A 46 5.87 1.84 -16.55
CA LEU A 46 5.67 1.02 -17.75
C LEU A 46 6.20 1.72 -19.02
N ARG A 47 5.99 3.03 -19.11
CA ARG A 47 6.50 3.86 -20.22
C ARG A 47 8.03 3.89 -20.31
N ASP A 48 8.73 3.59 -19.22
CA ASP A 48 10.18 3.61 -19.19
C ASP A 48 10.75 2.32 -19.75
N ILE A 49 10.02 1.20 -19.62
CA ILE A 49 10.45 -0.14 -20.06
C ILE A 49 9.93 -0.49 -21.47
N MET A 50 8.96 0.26 -22.00
CA MET A 50 8.33 0.02 -23.30
C MET A 50 8.59 1.15 -24.30
N LEU A 51 8.84 0.78 -25.56
CA LEU A 51 8.62 1.62 -26.73
C LEU A 51 7.12 1.67 -27.02
N THR A 52 6.59 2.88 -27.17
CA THR A 52 5.19 3.11 -27.52
C THR A 52 4.88 2.49 -28.89
N GLY A 53 3.87 1.63 -28.92
CA GLY A 53 3.33 1.06 -30.15
C GLY A 53 2.34 1.99 -30.84
N ASN A 54 1.44 1.41 -31.63
CA ASN A 54 0.35 2.16 -32.29
C ASN A 54 -0.77 2.53 -31.34
N ASN A 55 -0.97 1.75 -30.28
CA ASN A 55 -1.96 2.04 -29.25
C ASN A 55 -1.32 2.93 -28.17
N PRO A 56 -2.01 3.98 -27.70
CA PRO A 56 -1.50 4.82 -26.63
C PRO A 56 -1.50 4.07 -25.30
N LEU A 57 -0.65 4.53 -24.37
CA LEU A 57 -0.72 4.09 -22.99
C LEU A 57 -2.09 4.50 -22.39
N PRO A 58 -2.75 3.66 -21.58
CA PRO A 58 -4.04 4.02 -20.99
C PRO A 58 -3.95 5.27 -20.13
N ASP A 59 -5.01 6.09 -20.17
CA ASP A 59 -5.17 7.16 -19.21
C ASP A 59 -5.47 6.58 -17.81
N ILE A 60 -5.04 7.30 -16.78
CA ILE A 60 -5.32 6.95 -15.39
C ILE A 60 -6.56 7.73 -14.95
N SER A 61 -7.62 7.02 -14.61
CA SER A 61 -8.76 7.60 -13.91
C SER A 61 -8.37 7.77 -12.44
N VAL A 62 -8.53 8.97 -11.89
CA VAL A 62 -8.07 9.32 -10.54
C VAL A 62 -9.24 9.67 -9.62
N ASP A 63 -9.04 9.44 -8.32
CA ASP A 63 -9.97 9.82 -7.25
C ASP A 63 -11.39 9.26 -7.44
N ASN A 64 -11.50 8.07 -8.02
CA ASN A 64 -12.77 7.37 -8.14
C ASN A 64 -13.25 6.92 -6.77
N ALA A 65 -14.57 6.76 -6.62
CA ALA A 65 -15.12 6.13 -5.43
C ALA A 65 -14.61 4.68 -5.36
N ALA A 66 -13.91 4.33 -4.29
CA ALA A 66 -13.58 2.94 -4.00
C ALA A 66 -14.87 2.16 -3.65
N PRO A 67 -14.89 0.83 -3.77
CA PRO A 67 -15.99 0.02 -3.28
C PRO A 67 -16.39 0.43 -1.85
N LEU A 68 -17.69 0.72 -1.65
CA LEU A 68 -18.23 1.32 -0.41
C LEU A 68 -17.80 0.60 0.86
N GLU A 69 -17.53 -0.69 0.74
CA GLU A 69 -17.20 -1.57 1.84
C GLU A 69 -15.77 -1.32 2.39
N ILE A 70 -14.88 -0.65 1.64
CA ILE A 70 -13.46 -0.47 2.01
C ILE A 70 -13.30 0.68 3.01
N SER A 71 -14.11 1.72 2.86
CA SER A 71 -14.02 2.88 3.72
C SER A 71 -14.57 2.58 5.11
N GLY A 72 -13.75 2.87 6.11
CA GLY A 72 -14.11 2.79 7.51
C GLY A 72 -13.92 1.42 8.17
N LYS A 73 -13.25 0.49 7.50
CA LYS A 73 -12.85 -0.79 8.10
C LYS A 73 -11.65 -0.63 9.01
N GLU A 74 -11.66 -1.42 10.08
CA GLU A 74 -10.63 -1.45 11.11
C GLU A 74 -9.65 -2.61 10.87
N SER A 75 -8.38 -2.38 11.18
CA SER A 75 -7.37 -3.45 11.25
C SER A 75 -7.57 -4.32 12.49
N SER A 76 -6.84 -5.43 12.57
CA SER A 76 -6.66 -6.07 13.86
C SER A 76 -5.89 -5.17 14.83
N SER A 77 -6.09 -5.42 16.13
CA SER A 77 -5.34 -4.78 17.21
C SER A 77 -3.85 -5.13 17.10
N THR A 78 -3.01 -4.09 16.96
CA THR A 78 -1.57 -4.20 16.75
C THR A 78 -0.81 -3.76 17.99
N LYS A 79 0.16 -4.55 18.48
CA LYS A 79 1.00 -4.17 19.64
C LYS A 79 1.58 -2.77 19.48
N LEU A 80 1.64 -2.00 20.57
CA LEU A 80 1.96 -0.57 20.53
C LEU A 80 3.24 -0.26 19.76
N GLU A 81 4.36 -0.88 20.12
CA GLU A 81 5.68 -0.61 19.50
C GLU A 81 5.63 -0.75 17.97
N ILE A 82 5.00 -1.83 17.53
CA ILE A 82 4.78 -2.15 16.13
C ILE A 82 3.86 -1.11 15.48
N GLY A 83 2.73 -0.81 16.12
CA GLY A 83 1.76 0.15 15.62
C GLY A 83 2.34 1.56 15.50
N LEU A 84 3.19 1.98 16.43
CA LEU A 84 3.86 3.28 16.41
C LEU A 84 4.82 3.41 15.22
N ASN A 85 5.51 2.33 14.85
CA ASN A 85 6.34 2.30 13.64
C ASN A 85 5.51 2.46 12.36
N ILE A 86 4.36 1.77 12.26
CA ILE A 86 3.43 1.94 11.14
C ILE A 86 2.92 3.40 11.11
N LEU A 87 2.43 3.89 12.26
CA LEU A 87 1.88 5.23 12.39
C LEU A 87 2.90 6.30 12.00
N GLY A 88 4.15 6.19 12.44
CA GLY A 88 5.22 7.10 12.05
C GLY A 88 5.48 7.13 10.54
N ASN A 89 5.39 5.98 9.86
CA ASN A 89 5.52 5.92 8.40
C ASN A 89 4.30 6.51 7.67
N ILE A 90 3.08 6.26 8.15
CA ILE A 90 1.86 6.86 7.60
C ILE A 90 1.90 8.39 7.77
N ILE A 91 2.23 8.88 8.96
CA ILE A 91 2.39 10.32 9.24
C ILE A 91 3.41 10.94 8.29
N ALA A 92 4.56 10.28 8.09
CA ALA A 92 5.56 10.75 7.15
C ALA A 92 5.06 10.78 5.70
N ALA A 93 4.34 9.75 5.27
CA ALA A 93 3.75 9.67 3.93
C ALA A 93 2.66 10.74 3.70
N LEU A 94 1.96 11.14 4.77
CA LEU A 94 0.99 12.24 4.75
C LEU A 94 1.65 13.64 4.84
N GLY A 95 2.98 13.71 4.96
CA GLY A 95 3.75 14.96 4.98
C GLY A 95 4.12 15.47 6.38
N GLY A 96 3.88 14.69 7.44
CA GLY A 96 4.27 15.01 8.82
C GLY A 96 5.68 14.54 9.20
N SER A 97 6.12 14.87 10.42
CA SER A 97 7.42 14.43 10.96
C SER A 97 7.34 13.07 11.66
N LYS A 98 8.30 12.16 11.40
CA LYS A 98 8.39 10.83 12.06
C LYS A 98 8.61 10.90 13.57
N LEU A 99 9.18 12.01 14.06
CA LEU A 99 9.69 12.15 15.43
C LEU A 99 8.60 12.20 16.53
N SER A 100 7.33 12.31 16.16
CA SER A 100 6.24 12.67 17.07
C SER A 100 5.14 11.61 17.25
N ALA A 101 5.20 10.49 16.51
CA ALA A 101 4.12 9.49 16.49
C ALA A 101 3.90 8.76 17.83
N SER A 102 4.96 8.59 18.64
CA SER A 102 4.97 7.78 19.86
C SER A 102 4.58 8.53 21.13
N ALA A 103 4.78 9.86 21.15
CA ALA A 103 4.78 10.63 22.39
C ALA A 103 3.38 10.78 23.03
N GLY A 104 2.31 10.58 22.25
CA GLY A 104 0.92 10.68 22.70
C GLY A 104 0.28 9.40 23.25
N PHE A 105 0.92 8.24 23.04
CA PHE A 105 0.29 6.93 23.19
C PHE A 105 0.84 6.12 24.37
N ASN A 106 1.47 6.77 25.36
CA ASN A 106 2.19 6.12 26.46
C ASN A 106 1.32 5.18 27.32
N ARG A 107 -0.01 5.38 27.32
CA ARG A 107 -0.99 4.56 28.06
C ARG A 107 -1.65 3.48 27.21
N ALA A 108 -1.35 3.44 25.92
CA ALA A 108 -1.85 2.43 25.01
C ALA A 108 -1.02 1.15 25.11
N LYS A 109 -1.61 0.03 24.72
CA LYS A 109 -0.97 -1.28 24.64
C LYS A 109 -1.05 -1.82 23.22
N SER A 110 -2.08 -1.41 22.50
CA SER A 110 -2.23 -1.67 21.08
C SER A 110 -2.92 -0.52 20.37
N LEU A 111 -2.76 -0.50 19.05
CA LEU A 111 -3.39 0.43 18.13
C LEU A 111 -4.24 -0.34 17.12
N VAL A 112 -5.37 0.24 16.75
CA VAL A 112 -6.22 -0.20 15.64
C VAL A 112 -6.24 0.89 14.58
N PHE A 113 -6.11 0.50 13.33
CA PHE A 113 -5.95 1.36 12.17
C PHE A 113 -7.24 1.38 11.37
N LYS A 114 -7.72 2.56 10.96
CA LYS A 114 -8.93 2.71 10.13
C LYS A 114 -8.67 3.66 8.97
N PHE A 115 -8.93 3.21 7.75
CA PHE A 115 -8.81 4.02 6.54
C PHE A 115 -10.17 4.63 6.19
N GLU A 116 -10.24 5.95 6.03
CA GLU A 116 -11.49 6.67 5.76
C GLU A 116 -11.39 7.45 4.46
N ASN A 117 -12.50 7.74 3.79
CA ASN A 117 -12.50 8.47 2.51
C ASN A 117 -11.59 7.78 1.48
N VAL A 118 -11.75 6.46 1.35
CA VAL A 118 -10.94 5.64 0.44
C VAL A 118 -11.36 5.94 -1.00
N MET A 119 -10.36 6.19 -1.84
CA MET A 119 -10.50 6.46 -3.26
C MET A 119 -9.69 5.46 -4.06
N GLU A 120 -10.02 5.30 -5.33
CA GLU A 120 -9.33 4.43 -6.27
C GLU A 120 -8.79 5.21 -7.47
N ASP A 121 -7.51 4.97 -7.79
CA ASP A 121 -6.95 5.31 -9.09
C ASP A 121 -6.81 4.02 -9.90
N HIS A 122 -7.21 4.02 -11.17
CA HIS A 122 -7.06 2.85 -12.02
C HIS A 122 -6.74 3.21 -13.47
N ALA A 123 -6.09 2.27 -14.14
CA ALA A 123 -5.95 2.20 -15.59
C ALA A 123 -6.77 1.01 -16.08
N ASP A 124 -7.56 1.20 -17.15
CA ASP A 124 -8.39 0.13 -17.71
C ASP A 124 -7.50 -1.02 -18.21
N ILE A 125 -7.78 -2.23 -17.71
CA ILE A 125 -6.99 -3.43 -18.01
C ILE A 125 -7.09 -3.85 -19.48
N ASN A 126 -8.21 -3.61 -20.14
CA ASN A 126 -8.40 -3.92 -21.56
C ASN A 126 -7.60 -2.93 -22.42
N LEU A 127 -7.58 -1.66 -22.05
CA LEU A 127 -6.73 -0.67 -22.72
C LEU A 127 -5.24 -0.97 -22.50
N LEU A 128 -4.88 -1.44 -21.30
CA LEU A 128 -3.51 -1.88 -21.02
C LEU A 128 -3.12 -3.08 -21.89
N ASP A 129 -4.00 -4.08 -22.03
CA ASP A 129 -3.78 -5.22 -22.91
C ASP A 129 -3.60 -4.77 -24.38
N GLN A 130 -4.51 -3.93 -24.87
CA GLN A 130 -4.39 -3.33 -26.20
C GLN A 130 -3.07 -2.57 -26.41
N TYR A 131 -2.62 -1.79 -25.42
CA TYR A 131 -1.32 -1.14 -25.47
C TYR A 131 -0.18 -2.17 -25.64
N LEU A 132 -0.15 -3.19 -24.80
CA LEU A 132 0.89 -4.22 -24.76
C LEU A 132 0.97 -5.04 -26.05
N THR A 133 -0.16 -5.26 -26.75
CA THR A 133 -0.16 -5.99 -28.04
C THR A 133 0.63 -5.29 -29.14
N THR A 134 0.84 -3.98 -29.05
CA THR A 134 1.57 -3.19 -30.06
C THR A 134 2.88 -2.61 -29.54
N ALA A 135 3.10 -2.63 -28.23
CA ALA A 135 4.31 -2.14 -27.60
C ALA A 135 5.48 -3.13 -27.75
N SER A 136 6.71 -2.62 -27.64
CA SER A 136 7.93 -3.44 -27.64
C SER A 136 8.83 -3.05 -26.48
N ILE A 137 9.60 -3.99 -25.93
CA ILE A 137 10.51 -3.70 -24.81
C ILE A 137 11.67 -2.81 -25.27
N LYS A 138 12.07 -1.84 -24.45
CA LYS A 138 13.34 -1.11 -24.65
C LYS A 138 14.53 -2.01 -24.33
N ALA A 139 15.33 -2.32 -25.35
CA ALA A 139 16.40 -3.31 -25.29
C ALA A 139 17.59 -2.94 -24.37
N ASP A 140 17.67 -1.70 -23.91
CA ASP A 140 18.76 -1.19 -23.06
C ASP A 140 18.61 -1.55 -21.58
N GLN A 141 17.45 -2.02 -21.13
CA GLN A 141 17.18 -2.33 -19.72
C GLN A 141 17.34 -3.82 -19.38
N ARG A 142 18.60 -4.30 -19.36
CA ARG A 142 18.94 -5.73 -19.13
C ARG A 142 18.29 -6.34 -17.88
N SER A 143 18.22 -5.61 -16.77
CA SER A 143 17.63 -6.11 -15.52
C SER A 143 16.13 -6.37 -15.65
N VAL A 144 15.40 -5.46 -16.30
CA VAL A 144 13.96 -5.59 -16.51
C VAL A 144 13.65 -6.65 -17.56
N THR A 145 14.43 -6.70 -18.65
CA THR A 145 14.30 -7.73 -19.68
C THR A 145 14.48 -9.13 -19.11
N ASN A 146 15.50 -9.35 -18.27
CA ASN A 146 15.69 -10.65 -17.61
C ASN A 146 14.52 -10.98 -16.68
N ALA A 147 14.00 -10.00 -15.93
CA ALA A 147 12.82 -10.20 -15.09
C ALA A 147 11.56 -10.51 -15.92
N LEU A 148 11.42 -9.92 -17.11
CA LEU A 148 10.30 -10.20 -18.02
C LEU A 148 10.36 -11.62 -18.57
N ILE A 149 11.55 -12.08 -18.99
CA ILE A 149 11.78 -13.45 -19.46
C ILE A 149 11.47 -14.47 -18.35
N ASP A 150 11.74 -14.11 -17.10
CA ASP A 150 11.45 -14.95 -15.93
C ASP A 150 9.99 -14.85 -15.43
N ASP A 151 9.11 -14.14 -16.15
CA ASP A 151 7.73 -13.84 -15.74
C ASP A 151 7.63 -13.15 -14.36
N LYS A 152 8.61 -12.31 -14.02
CA LYS A 152 8.71 -11.64 -12.71
C LYS A 152 8.27 -10.19 -12.72
N VAL A 153 7.73 -9.69 -13.83
CA VAL A 153 7.29 -8.29 -13.95
C VAL A 153 5.78 -8.19 -13.82
N TYR A 154 5.36 -7.22 -13.01
CA TYR A 154 3.98 -6.88 -12.76
C TYR A 154 3.75 -5.42 -13.06
N VAL A 155 2.56 -5.07 -13.51
CA VAL A 155 2.11 -3.69 -13.72
C VAL A 155 0.92 -3.43 -12.83
N ILE A 156 0.99 -2.36 -12.04
CA ILE A 156 -0.13 -1.93 -11.21
C ILE A 156 -1.22 -1.40 -12.14
N ASN A 157 -2.43 -1.95 -12.06
CA ASN A 157 -3.58 -1.45 -12.82
C ASN A 157 -4.55 -0.65 -11.93
N SER A 158 -4.54 -0.86 -10.61
CA SER A 158 -5.36 -0.09 -9.67
C SER A 158 -4.62 0.13 -8.34
N THR A 159 -4.88 1.25 -7.69
CA THR A 159 -4.44 1.55 -6.33
C THR A 159 -5.58 2.13 -5.51
N ILE A 160 -5.72 1.66 -4.27
CA ILE A 160 -6.62 2.26 -3.27
C ILE A 160 -5.82 3.13 -2.31
N LYS A 161 -6.33 4.34 -2.09
CA LYS A 161 -5.66 5.40 -1.36
C LYS A 161 -6.60 6.13 -0.43
N THR A 162 -6.04 6.79 0.57
CA THR A 162 -6.80 7.63 1.50
C THR A 162 -6.04 8.92 1.83
N THR A 163 -6.77 9.98 2.13
CA THR A 163 -6.22 11.20 2.75
C THR A 163 -6.41 11.22 4.27
N THR A 164 -7.25 10.33 4.81
CA THR A 164 -7.73 10.35 6.20
C THR A 164 -7.54 8.99 6.84
N PHE A 165 -6.81 9.00 7.95
CA PHE A 165 -6.43 7.80 8.64
C PHE A 165 -6.68 7.96 10.14
N THR A 166 -7.42 7.01 10.73
CA THR A 166 -7.86 7.07 12.12
C THR A 166 -7.18 5.98 12.94
N ILE A 167 -6.64 6.37 14.10
CA ILE A 167 -6.05 5.49 15.10
C ILE A 167 -6.99 5.39 16.29
N MET A 168 -7.19 4.16 16.77
CA MET A 168 -7.82 3.89 18.06
C MET A 168 -6.82 3.21 18.98
N ALA A 169 -6.54 3.85 20.11
CA ALA A 169 -5.65 3.35 21.13
C ALA A 169 -6.41 2.52 22.17
N LYS A 170 -5.94 1.29 22.42
CA LYS A 170 -6.56 0.35 23.36
C LYS A 170 -5.62 0.02 24.52
N ALA A 171 -6.17 -0.11 25.73
CA ALA A 171 -5.49 -0.55 26.95
C ALA A 171 -5.52 -2.09 27.14
N ASP A 172 -4.93 -2.60 28.22
CA ASP A 172 -4.79 -4.05 28.50
C ASP A 172 -6.14 -4.82 28.51
N ASN A 173 -7.23 -4.17 28.91
CA ASN A 173 -8.58 -4.74 28.92
C ASN A 173 -9.36 -4.52 27.62
N GLN A 174 -8.70 -4.10 26.54
CA GLN A 174 -9.31 -3.67 25.26
C GLN A 174 -10.24 -2.46 25.38
N ALA A 175 -10.30 -1.79 26.53
CA ALA A 175 -10.98 -0.50 26.66
C ALA A 175 -10.14 0.59 25.99
N GLU A 176 -10.81 1.67 25.60
CA GLU A 176 -10.15 2.88 25.10
C GLU A 176 -9.35 3.57 26.21
N THR A 177 -8.23 4.19 25.82
CA THR A 177 -7.33 4.87 26.75
C THR A 177 -7.23 6.35 26.42
N THR A 178 -7.17 7.19 27.45
CA THR A 178 -7.00 8.63 27.27
C THR A 178 -5.61 8.93 26.73
N LEU A 179 -5.56 9.73 25.67
CA LEU A 179 -4.33 10.13 25.00
C LEU A 179 -3.79 11.47 25.51
N ASP A 180 -2.48 11.70 25.34
CA ASP A 180 -1.87 12.98 25.64
C ASP A 180 -2.10 13.97 24.48
N ILE A 181 -3.19 14.73 24.58
CA ILE A 181 -3.70 15.58 23.50
C ILE A 181 -2.73 16.71 23.13
N PRO A 182 -2.18 17.48 24.10
CA PRO A 182 -1.19 18.51 23.78
C PRO A 182 0.00 17.96 22.99
N VAL A 183 0.46 16.75 23.31
CA VAL A 183 1.58 16.12 22.60
C VAL A 183 1.19 15.65 21.20
N ILE A 184 -0.02 15.10 21.03
CA ILE A 184 -0.54 14.67 19.72
C ILE A 184 -0.77 15.87 18.80
N GLN A 185 -1.23 17.00 19.33
CA GLN A 185 -1.44 18.21 18.54
C GLN A 185 -0.12 18.80 18.03
N GLN A 186 1.00 18.58 18.73
CA GLN A 186 2.34 18.98 18.24
C GLN A 186 2.80 18.16 17.01
N VAL A 187 2.17 17.01 16.74
CA VAL A 187 2.39 16.23 15.51
C VAL A 187 1.89 16.98 14.27
N ALA A 188 0.83 17.79 14.43
CA ALA A 188 0.23 18.58 13.35
C ALA A 188 1.27 19.59 12.84
N SER A 189 1.95 19.22 11.75
CA SER A 189 3.03 19.99 11.16
C SER A 189 2.87 20.00 9.65
N GLY A 190 3.19 21.14 9.03
CA GLY A 190 3.05 21.32 7.59
C GLY A 190 1.61 21.13 7.11
N SER A 191 1.40 20.16 6.22
CA SER A 191 0.11 19.87 5.59
C SER A 191 -0.75 18.83 6.33
N LEU A 192 -0.25 18.27 7.44
CA LEU A 192 -0.95 17.27 8.23
C LEU A 192 -1.85 17.94 9.29
N ARG A 193 -3.15 17.68 9.21
CA ARG A 193 -4.14 18.04 10.24
C ARG A 193 -4.37 16.86 11.17
N VAL A 194 -4.55 17.15 12.45
CA VAL A 194 -4.86 16.15 13.48
C VAL A 194 -6.17 16.54 14.17
N ASP A 195 -7.16 15.65 14.12
CA ASP A 195 -8.42 15.77 14.82
C ASP A 195 -8.35 14.95 16.11
N THR A 196 -8.52 15.64 17.23
CA THR A 196 -8.48 15.07 18.59
C THR A 196 -9.82 15.18 19.31
N SER A 197 -10.92 15.45 18.59
CA SER A 197 -12.26 15.61 19.17
C SER A 197 -12.70 14.40 19.99
N LYS A 198 -12.27 13.20 19.60
CA LYS A 198 -12.54 11.91 20.27
C LYS A 198 -11.33 11.34 21.01
N ALA A 199 -10.32 12.15 21.29
CA ALA A 199 -9.09 11.60 21.85
C ALA A 199 -9.19 11.24 23.35
N ASN A 200 -10.26 11.68 24.03
CA ASN A 200 -10.67 11.16 25.34
C ASN A 200 -11.17 9.70 25.25
N GLU A 201 -11.70 9.30 24.10
CA GLU A 201 -12.08 7.93 23.71
C GLU A 201 -10.88 7.18 23.07
N GLY A 202 -9.66 7.73 23.17
CA GLY A 202 -8.49 7.12 22.57
C GLY A 202 -8.45 7.16 21.04
N ILE A 203 -9.29 7.98 20.40
CA ILE A 203 -9.39 8.07 18.94
C ILE A 203 -8.75 9.35 18.42
N VAL A 204 -7.88 9.22 17.42
CA VAL A 204 -7.23 10.36 16.74
C VAL A 204 -7.29 10.14 15.24
N SER A 205 -7.70 11.18 14.51
CA SER A 205 -7.71 11.15 13.04
C SER A 205 -6.65 12.07 12.47
N TYR A 206 -5.89 11.54 11.51
CA TYR A 206 -4.84 12.23 10.78
C TYR A 206 -5.32 12.48 9.36
N LYS A 207 -5.24 13.73 8.90
CA LYS A 207 -5.65 14.12 7.54
C LYS A 207 -4.54 14.87 6.83
N GLY A 208 -3.98 14.27 5.79
CA GLY A 208 -2.97 14.89 4.93
C GLY A 208 -3.59 15.62 3.73
N SER A 209 -2.80 16.50 3.10
CA SER A 209 -3.14 17.06 1.78
C SER A 209 -2.88 16.08 0.63
N THR A 210 -2.06 15.07 0.87
CA THR A 210 -1.64 14.06 -0.10
C THR A 210 -2.29 12.73 0.26
N SER A 211 -2.79 12.00 -0.74
CA SER A 211 -3.29 10.65 -0.53
C SER A 211 -2.15 9.65 -0.37
N VAL A 212 -2.39 8.63 0.44
CA VAL A 212 -1.46 7.53 0.68
C VAL A 212 -2.11 6.23 0.22
N VAL A 213 -1.42 5.51 -0.65
CA VAL A 213 -1.82 4.20 -1.15
C VAL A 213 -1.50 3.13 -0.12
N PHE A 214 -2.47 2.28 0.18
CA PHE A 214 -2.33 1.17 1.14
C PHE A 214 -2.68 -0.20 0.53
N GLY A 215 -3.28 -0.22 -0.66
CA GLY A 215 -3.51 -1.45 -1.42
C GLY A 215 -3.45 -1.21 -2.93
N PHE A 216 -3.26 -2.29 -3.68
CA PHE A 216 -3.10 -2.23 -5.13
C PHE A 216 -3.58 -3.51 -5.81
N GLN A 217 -3.91 -3.40 -7.08
CA GLN A 217 -4.07 -4.52 -8.00
C GLN A 217 -2.97 -4.45 -9.05
N ALA A 218 -2.54 -5.61 -9.53
CA ALA A 218 -1.57 -5.68 -10.60
C ALA A 218 -1.89 -6.83 -11.55
N VAL A 219 -1.27 -6.76 -12.72
CA VAL A 219 -1.21 -7.87 -13.67
C VAL A 219 0.23 -8.29 -13.86
N GLN A 220 0.48 -9.59 -13.89
CA GLN A 220 1.73 -10.16 -14.33
C GLN A 220 1.82 -10.05 -15.86
N LEU A 221 2.97 -9.62 -16.36
CA LEU A 221 3.24 -9.60 -17.79
C LEU A 221 3.88 -10.92 -18.21
N ILE A 222 3.29 -11.60 -19.20
CA ILE A 222 3.85 -12.81 -19.79
C ILE A 222 4.50 -12.46 -21.12
N TYR A 223 5.78 -12.82 -21.25
CA TYR A 223 6.61 -12.43 -22.37
C TYR A 223 7.21 -13.64 -23.08
N ASN A 224 7.16 -13.63 -24.42
CA ASN A 224 7.76 -14.67 -25.24
C ASN A 224 9.08 -14.17 -25.82
N ASP A 225 10.19 -14.69 -25.29
CA ASP A 225 11.53 -14.27 -25.72
C ASP A 225 11.89 -14.66 -27.17
N ALA A 226 11.28 -15.72 -27.71
CA ALA A 226 11.54 -16.15 -29.09
C ALA A 226 10.93 -15.18 -30.11
N THR A 227 9.73 -14.67 -29.81
CA THR A 227 9.02 -13.72 -30.68
C THR A 227 9.25 -12.26 -30.32
N LYS A 228 9.86 -12.01 -29.14
CA LYS A 228 10.03 -10.69 -28.54
C LYS A 228 8.72 -9.92 -28.33
N THR A 229 7.64 -10.64 -28.02
CA THR A 229 6.29 -10.06 -27.84
C THR A 229 5.65 -10.45 -26.52
N TYR A 230 4.70 -9.61 -26.08
CA TYR A 230 3.78 -9.96 -24.99
C TYR A 230 2.75 -10.96 -25.49
N THR A 231 2.45 -11.96 -24.68
CA THR A 231 1.47 -13.00 -25.02
C THR A 231 0.21 -12.94 -24.19
N ALA A 232 0.32 -12.51 -22.93
CA ALA A 232 -0.81 -12.39 -22.02
C ALA A 232 -0.51 -11.45 -20.86
N ILE A 233 -1.59 -10.98 -20.24
CA ILE A 233 -1.59 -10.44 -18.88
C ILE A 233 -2.35 -11.40 -17.97
N ASN A 234 -1.77 -11.75 -16.84
CA ASN A 234 -2.45 -12.57 -15.82
C ASN A 234 -2.76 -11.68 -14.62
N PRO A 235 -4.02 -11.59 -14.15
CA PRO A 235 -4.31 -10.92 -12.88
C PRO A 235 -3.45 -11.50 -11.76
N LEU A 236 -2.83 -10.62 -10.97
CA LEU A 236 -2.21 -11.04 -9.73
C LEU A 236 -3.31 -11.32 -8.72
N ASP A 237 -3.41 -12.58 -8.30
CA ASP A 237 -4.34 -13.00 -7.26
C ASP A 237 -4.18 -12.14 -5.99
N SER A 238 -5.30 -11.64 -5.50
CA SER A 238 -5.36 -10.78 -4.32
C SER A 238 -4.69 -11.44 -3.11
N GLY A 239 -3.91 -10.65 -2.37
CA GLY A 239 -3.21 -11.09 -1.16
C GLY A 239 -2.07 -12.10 -1.39
N GLN A 240 -1.72 -12.45 -2.64
CA GLN A 240 -0.57 -13.33 -2.88
C GLN A 240 0.78 -12.63 -2.73
N MET A 241 0.83 -11.33 -3.05
CA MET A 241 2.06 -10.54 -3.04
C MET A 241 1.86 -9.20 -2.33
N ALA A 242 2.96 -8.56 -1.95
CA ALA A 242 2.95 -7.25 -1.32
C ALA A 242 4.04 -6.35 -1.89
N ALA A 243 3.70 -5.08 -2.07
CA ALA A 243 4.65 -4.09 -2.55
C ALA A 243 5.57 -3.60 -1.41
N LYS A 244 6.88 -3.55 -1.68
CA LYS A 244 7.92 -2.97 -0.81
C LYS A 244 8.80 -1.98 -1.59
N ASP A 245 9.50 -1.11 -0.87
CA ASP A 245 10.41 -0.14 -1.50
C ASP A 245 11.81 -0.71 -1.73
N ALA A 246 12.48 -0.24 -2.78
CA ALA A 246 13.84 -0.61 -3.10
C ALA A 246 14.80 -0.04 -2.04
N GLY A 247 15.48 -0.92 -1.28
CA GLY A 247 16.40 -0.50 -0.20
C GLY A 247 15.74 -0.35 1.17
N SER A 248 14.41 -0.52 1.27
CA SER A 248 13.78 -0.70 2.58
C SER A 248 14.06 -2.11 3.09
N ILE A 249 14.81 -2.23 4.20
CA ILE A 249 14.79 -3.45 5.00
C ILE A 249 13.37 -3.47 5.58
N ALA A 250 12.44 -4.09 4.86
CA ALA A 250 11.15 -4.47 5.41
C ALA A 250 11.47 -5.26 6.67
N PRO A 251 11.23 -4.72 7.88
CA PRO A 251 11.69 -5.42 9.05
C PRO A 251 10.94 -6.75 9.14
N ASN A 252 11.62 -7.79 9.62
CA ASN A 252 11.26 -9.22 9.49
C ASN A 252 9.83 -9.57 9.84
N TYR A 253 9.18 -8.68 10.58
CA TYR A 253 7.81 -8.83 10.84
C TYR A 253 6.98 -8.88 9.53
N LEU A 254 7.14 -8.04 8.50
CA LEU A 254 6.11 -7.76 7.43
C LEU A 254 5.61 -8.92 6.50
N SER A 255 5.78 -10.20 6.83
CA SER A 255 5.41 -11.35 6.00
C SER A 255 3.90 -11.48 5.73
N LEU A 256 3.57 -12.10 4.58
CA LEU A 256 2.21 -12.22 4.03
C LEU A 256 1.39 -13.39 4.55
N ASP A 257 2.01 -14.34 5.24
CA ASP A 257 1.36 -15.59 5.66
C ASP A 257 0.59 -15.46 6.99
N GLU A 258 0.80 -14.38 7.75
CA GLU A 258 0.41 -14.38 9.17
C GLU A 258 -0.34 -13.12 9.66
N GLY A 259 -0.56 -12.10 8.81
CA GLY A 259 -1.29 -10.85 9.12
C GLY A 259 -0.56 -9.95 10.13
N VAL A 260 -0.41 -8.63 10.05
CA VAL A 260 -1.09 -7.45 9.48
C VAL A 260 -0.33 -6.78 8.33
N PHE A 261 0.89 -7.16 7.94
CA PHE A 261 2.10 -6.67 8.57
C PHE A 261 2.34 -7.60 9.77
N PHE A 262 3.08 -8.73 9.72
CA PHE A 262 3.66 -9.36 10.95
C PHE A 262 3.59 -10.90 11.22
N ARG A 263 4.78 -11.51 11.43
CA ARG A 263 5.23 -12.10 12.72
C ARG A 263 6.69 -11.70 13.04
N VAL A 264 6.97 -11.21 14.25
CA VAL A 264 8.27 -11.43 14.91
C VAL A 264 8.08 -12.64 15.83
N HIS A 265 9.01 -13.59 15.81
CA HIS A 265 9.07 -14.67 16.79
C HIS A 265 9.29 -14.12 18.21
N ASP A 266 8.80 -14.87 19.20
CA ASP A 266 9.07 -14.68 20.63
C ASP A 266 10.56 -14.52 20.95
#